data_AF-A0A4V2NGV4-F1
#
_entry.id   AF-A0A4V2NGV4-F1
#
_cell.length_a   1.000
_cell.length_b   1.000
_cell.length_c   1.000
_cell.angle_alpha   90.00
_cell.angle_beta   90.00
_cell.angle_gamma   90.00
#
_symmetry.space_group_name_H-M   'P 1'
#
loop_
_entity.id
_entity.type
_entity.pdbx_description
1 polymer ?
#
loop_
_entity_poly.entity_id
_entity_poly.type
_entity_poly.pdbx_seq_one_letter_code
_entity_poly.pdbx_strand_id
1 'polypeptide(L)'
;MRVPRTSATKCHCQCLAERSRRARFPTFFQDEVQRLVEDASQSGYRSLRRRTYSTLFALLACTGLRVSEAIQLRFDDITQDGLVS
;
A
#
# COMPACT_ATOMS: atom_id res chain seq x y z
N MET A 1 45.15 -25.76 -17.27
CA MET A 1 44.98 -25.31 -18.67
C MET A 1 43.79 -24.36 -18.72
N ARG A 2 44.01 -23.12 -19.18
CA ARG A 2 43.09 -22.02 -19.57
C ARG A 2 41.69 -21.88 -18.95
N VAL A 3 41.50 -20.74 -18.27
CA VAL A 3 40.23 -20.02 -18.10
C VAL A 3 39.79 -19.42 -19.45
N PRO A 4 38.47 -19.18 -19.65
CA PRO A 4 38.11 -17.80 -20.01
C PRO A 4 36.98 -17.23 -19.15
N ARG A 5 37.18 -15.96 -18.84
CA ARG A 5 36.25 -15.00 -18.23
C ARG A 5 35.18 -14.60 -19.25
N THR A 6 33.92 -14.51 -18.83
CA THR A 6 32.90 -13.54 -19.29
C THR A 6 31.68 -13.71 -18.36
N SER A 7 30.96 -12.72 -17.86
CA SER A 7 31.07 -11.27 -17.82
C SER A 7 30.06 -10.83 -16.77
N ALA A 8 30.53 -10.04 -15.81
CA ALA A 8 29.81 -9.56 -14.64
C ALA A 8 28.77 -8.46 -14.94
N THR A 9 27.88 -8.66 -15.91
CA THR A 9 26.94 -7.59 -16.34
C THR A 9 25.53 -8.06 -16.69
N LYS A 10 25.14 -9.30 -16.35
CA LYS A 10 23.80 -9.83 -16.66
C LYS A 10 22.87 -10.02 -15.45
N CYS A 11 23.36 -9.88 -14.21
CA CYS A 11 22.53 -10.11 -13.02
C CYS A 11 21.69 -8.90 -12.58
N HIS A 12 22.02 -7.66 -12.98
CA HIS A 12 21.32 -6.51 -12.41
C HIS A 12 19.97 -6.22 -13.09
N CYS A 13 19.88 -6.30 -14.41
CA CYS A 13 18.61 -6.05 -15.13
C CYS A 13 17.62 -7.23 -15.02
N GLN A 14 18.12 -8.46 -14.83
CA GLN A 14 17.28 -9.66 -14.81
C GLN A 14 16.57 -9.87 -13.46
N CYS A 15 17.21 -9.53 -12.34
CA CYS A 15 16.55 -9.56 -11.03
C CYS A 15 15.47 -8.47 -10.85
N LEU A 16 15.63 -7.31 -11.50
CA LEU A 16 14.63 -6.23 -11.46
C LEU A 16 13.37 -6.60 -12.26
N ALA A 17 13.53 -7.27 -13.41
CA ALA A 17 12.40 -7.69 -14.24
C ALA A 17 11.58 -8.84 -13.62
N GLU A 18 12.20 -9.72 -12.84
CA GLU A 18 11.51 -10.82 -12.16
C GLU A 18 10.79 -10.40 -10.86
N ARG A 19 11.28 -9.37 -10.14
CA ARG A 19 10.56 -8.80 -8.99
C ARG A 19 9.25 -8.13 -9.37
N SER A 20 9.19 -7.49 -10.54
CA SER A 20 8.00 -6.75 -11.00
C SER A 20 6.82 -7.65 -11.43
N ARG A 21 7.03 -8.96 -11.62
CA ARG A 21 5.96 -9.89 -12.05
C ARG A 21 5.19 -10.55 -10.91
N ARG A 22 5.58 -10.39 -9.64
CA ARG A 22 5.03 -11.22 -8.54
C ARG A 22 4.25 -10.47 -7.44
N ALA A 23 4.00 -9.18 -7.61
CA ALA A 23 3.09 -8.46 -6.71
C ALA A 23 1.95 -7.84 -7.52
N ARG A 24 1.10 -8.69 -8.11
CA ARG A 24 -0.25 -8.24 -8.46
C ARG A 24 -0.99 -8.14 -7.13
N PHE A 25 -0.89 -6.97 -6.51
CA PHE A 25 -1.76 -6.62 -5.39
C PHE A 25 -3.21 -6.78 -5.88
N PRO A 26 -4.07 -7.47 -5.13
CA PRO A 26 -5.47 -7.58 -5.51
C PRO A 26 -6.04 -6.16 -5.56
N THR A 27 -6.51 -5.77 -6.74
CA THR A 27 -7.31 -4.56 -6.88
C THR A 27 -8.62 -4.84 -6.17
N PHE A 28 -8.85 -4.23 -5.01
CA PHE A 28 -10.12 -4.37 -4.32
C PHE A 28 -11.22 -3.68 -5.14
N PHE A 29 -12.32 -4.39 -5.38
CA PHE A 29 -13.52 -3.75 -5.91
C PHE A 29 -14.17 -2.87 -4.82
N GLN A 30 -14.94 -1.87 -5.22
CA GLN A 30 -15.57 -0.91 -4.29
C GLN A 30 -16.34 -1.61 -3.16
N ASP A 31 -17.03 -2.72 -3.47
CA ASP A 31 -17.77 -3.52 -2.50
C ASP A 31 -16.87 -4.24 -1.49
N GLU A 32 -15.68 -4.68 -1.90
CA GLU A 32 -14.72 -5.34 -1.02
C GLU A 32 -14.10 -4.35 -0.04
N VAL A 33 -13.84 -3.12 -0.49
CA VAL A 33 -13.40 -2.02 0.37
C VAL A 33 -14.47 -1.69 1.39
N GLN A 34 -15.73 -1.57 0.96
CA GLN A 34 -16.84 -1.27 1.87
C GLN A 34 -16.96 -2.34 2.97
N ARG A 35 -16.90 -3.63 2.59
CA ARG A 35 -16.89 -4.74 3.57
C ARG A 35 -15.70 -4.69 4.50
N LEU A 36 -14.51 -4.37 4.00
CA LEU A 36 -13.31 -4.22 4.81
C LEU A 36 -13.46 -3.12 5.87
N VAL A 37 -14.00 -1.96 5.48
CA VAL A 37 -14.24 -0.82 6.39
C VAL A 37 -15.29 -1.17 7.44
N GLU A 38 -16.37 -1.85 7.02
CA GLU A 38 -17.44 -2.36 7.89
C GLU A 38 -16.88 -3.34 8.93
N ASP A 39 -16.13 -4.36 8.49
CA ASP A 39 -15.50 -5.36 9.35
C ASP A 39 -14.50 -4.73 10.33
N ALA A 40 -13.71 -3.76 9.86
CA ALA A 40 -12.80 -3.02 10.72
C ALA A 40 -13.55 -2.25 11.82
N SER A 41 -14.70 -1.64 11.48
CA SER A 41 -15.58 -0.93 12.40
C SER A 41 -16.32 -1.85 13.38
N GLN A 42 -16.46 -3.14 13.04
CA GLN A 42 -17.11 -4.17 13.85
C GLN A 42 -16.10 -5.07 14.58
N SER A 43 -14.80 -4.90 14.34
CA SER A 43 -13.74 -5.70 14.94
C SER A 43 -13.83 -5.72 16.47
N GLY A 44 -13.66 -6.89 17.10
CA GLY A 44 -13.91 -7.10 18.55
C GLY A 44 -13.08 -6.24 19.51
N TYR A 45 -12.16 -5.42 18.99
CA TYR A 45 -11.44 -4.40 19.74
C TYR A 45 -12.41 -3.27 20.15
N ARG A 46 -12.83 -3.24 21.41
CA ARG A 46 -13.64 -2.15 22.01
C ARG A 46 -12.86 -0.84 22.22
N SER A 47 -11.86 -0.55 21.37
CA SER A 47 -10.90 0.53 21.58
C SER A 47 -10.94 1.57 20.45
N LEU A 48 -10.32 2.73 20.68
CA LEU A 48 -10.07 3.77 19.66
C LEU A 48 -9.53 3.19 18.36
N ARG A 49 -8.74 2.12 18.48
CA ARG A 49 -8.12 1.36 17.39
C ARG A 49 -9.11 0.92 16.30
N ARG A 50 -10.35 0.54 16.68
CA ARG A 50 -11.43 0.19 15.75
C ARG A 50 -11.79 1.36 14.83
N ARG A 51 -12.01 2.54 15.42
CA ARG A 51 -12.31 3.77 14.67
C ARG A 51 -11.11 4.18 13.83
N THR A 52 -9.90 4.13 14.41
CA THR A 52 -8.66 4.47 13.71
C THR A 52 -8.47 3.63 12.44
N TYR A 53 -8.62 2.30 12.52
CA TYR A 53 -8.44 1.46 11.34
C TYR A 53 -9.54 1.62 10.30
N SER A 54 -10.81 1.72 10.74
CA SER A 54 -11.92 1.97 9.83
C SER A 54 -11.74 3.29 9.05
N THR A 55 -11.37 4.37 9.74
CA THR A 55 -11.06 5.66 9.11
C THR A 55 -9.85 5.58 8.20
N LEU A 56 -8.76 4.92 8.62
CA LEU A 56 -7.57 4.76 7.78
C LEU A 56 -7.86 4.00 6.49
N PHE A 57 -8.63 2.91 6.55
CA PHE A 57 -9.00 2.14 5.36
C PHE A 57 -9.90 2.94 4.43
N ALA A 58 -10.86 3.69 4.96
CA ALA A 58 -11.69 4.59 4.18
C ALA A 58 -10.86 5.69 3.50
N LEU A 59 -9.90 6.30 4.21
CA LEU A 59 -8.99 7.30 3.65
C LEU A 59 -8.17 6.74 2.50
N LEU A 60 -7.54 5.57 2.68
CA LEU A 60 -6.76 4.91 1.63
C LEU A 60 -7.61 4.61 0.39
N ALA A 61 -8.86 4.19 0.59
CA ALA A 61 -9.77 3.89 -0.51
C ALA A 61 -10.22 5.12 -1.29
N CYS A 62 -10.55 6.22 -0.61
CA CYS A 62 -11.04 7.44 -1.25
C CYS A 62 -9.93 8.24 -1.94
N THR A 63 -8.70 8.15 -1.46
CA THR A 63 -7.58 8.99 -1.90
C THR A 63 -6.58 8.24 -2.78
N GLY A 64 -6.58 6.91 -2.72
CA GLY A 64 -5.59 6.09 -3.42
C GLY A 64 -4.17 6.23 -2.87
N LEU A 65 -4.01 6.82 -1.67
CA LEU A 65 -2.72 6.93 -1.01
C LEU A 65 -2.12 5.56 -0.72
N ARG A 66 -0.80 5.49 -0.75
CA ARG A 66 -0.09 4.31 -0.25
C ARG A 66 -0.17 4.30 1.27
N VAL A 67 -0.16 3.11 1.87
CA VAL A 67 -0.20 2.94 3.34
C VAL A 67 0.89 3.77 4.05
N SER A 68 2.08 3.86 3.46
CA SER A 68 3.18 4.66 4.01
C SER A 68 2.91 6.17 4.00
N GLU A 69 2.20 6.68 2.99
CA GLU A 69 1.82 8.10 2.89
C GLU A 69 0.73 8.40 3.91
N ALA A 70 -0.28 7.53 4.02
CA ALA A 70 -1.36 7.72 4.98
C ALA A 70 -0.90 7.67 6.44
N ILE A 71 0.15 6.91 6.77
CA ILE A 71 0.74 6.87 8.12
C ILE A 71 1.56 8.12 8.41
N GLN A 72 2.13 8.76 7.39
CA GLN A 72 2.94 9.98 7.53
C GLN A 72 2.11 11.27 7.45
N LEU A 73 0.83 11.18 7.06
CA LEU A 73 -0.11 12.30 7.03
C LEU A 73 -0.12 13.07 8.35
N ARG A 74 0.04 14.39 8.22
CA ARG A 74 -0.11 15.36 9.30
C ARG A 74 -1.44 16.08 9.14
N PHE A 75 -1.88 16.74 10.22
CA PHE A 75 -3.09 17.55 10.16
C PHE A 75 -2.95 18.73 9.18
N ASP A 76 -1.74 19.23 8.97
CA ASP A 76 -1.46 20.32 8.01
C ASP A 76 -1.66 19.87 6.55
N ASP A 77 -1.61 18.56 6.28
CA ASP A 77 -1.81 17.98 4.94
C ASP A 77 -3.30 17.83 4.59
N ILE A 78 -4.21 18.08 5.57
CA ILE A 78 -5.66 17.96 5.42
C ILE A 78 -6.24 19.34 5.16
N THR A 79 -6.63 19.60 3.91
CA THR A 79 -7.28 20.84 3.49
C THR A 79 -8.76 20.62 3.19
N GLN A 80 -9.53 21.70 3.14
CA GLN A 80 -10.96 21.65 2.83
C GLN A 80 -11.23 21.21 1.39
N ASP A 81 -10.24 21.38 0.50
CA ASP A 81 -10.29 20.99 -0.91
C ASP A 81 -9.73 19.57 -1.16
N GLY A 82 -9.15 18.91 -0.14
CA GLY A 82 -8.59 17.57 -0.24
C GLY A 82 -7.29 17.37 0.54
N LEU A 83 -6.55 16.30 0.22
CA LEU A 83 -5.23 16.05 0.79
C LEU A 83 -4.14 16.70 -0.07
N VAL A 84 -3.23 17.42 0.57
CA VAL A 84 -2.04 18.00 -0.07
C VAL A 84 -0.84 17.19 0.39
N SER A 85 -0.32 16.32 -0.48
CA SER A 85 0.87 15.47 -0.24
C SER A 85 2.02 15.86 -1.15
#